data_AF-A0A967BM66-F1
#
_entry.id   AF-A0A967BM66-F1
#
_cell.length_a   1.000
_cell.length_b   1.000
_cell.length_c   1.000
_cell.angle_alpha   90.00
_cell.angle_beta   90.00
_cell.angle_gamma   90.00
#
_symmetry.space_group_name_H-M   'P 1'
#
loop_
_entity.id
_entity.type
_entity.pdbx_description
1 polymer ?
#
loop_
_entity_poly.entity_id
_entity_poly.type
_entity_poly.pdbx_seq_one_letter_code
_entity_poly.pdbx_strand_id
1 'polypeptide(L)'
;MIKFLYKGLLRDKNRSLYPIIVVALGVWLVVFFQAYITGFMGEWIDSSARFETGHVKIMTQAFAENSNQNPNDLALLGVDEIITQLRNEYPDMTWVERIHFGGLFDVPDKSGE
;
A
#
# COMPACT_ATOMS: atom_id res chain seq x y z
N MET A 1 25.33 -9.76 -45.12
CA MET A 1 24.43 -8.58 -45.09
C MET A 1 24.37 -7.93 -43.70
N ILE A 2 24.14 -8.68 -42.60
CA ILE A 2 24.05 -8.09 -41.24
C ILE A 2 25.27 -7.24 -40.81
N LYS A 3 26.50 -7.68 -41.16
CA LYS A 3 27.75 -6.94 -40.90
C LYS A 3 27.81 -5.57 -41.60
N PHE A 4 27.16 -5.43 -42.76
CA PHE A 4 27.09 -4.17 -43.50
C PHE A 4 26.16 -3.17 -42.81
N LEU A 5 24.99 -3.64 -42.34
CA LEU A 5 24.03 -2.83 -41.58
C LEU A 5 24.65 -2.32 -40.27
N TYR A 6 25.32 -3.18 -39.52
CA TYR A 6 25.98 -2.80 -38.25
C TYR A 6 27.06 -1.73 -38.45
N LYS A 7 27.91 -1.89 -39.49
CA LYS A 7 28.90 -0.87 -39.87
C LYS A 7 28.24 0.45 -40.30
N GLY A 8 27.12 0.40 -41.01
CA GLY A 8 26.34 1.58 -41.38
C GLY A 8 25.76 2.31 -40.18
N LEU A 9 25.24 1.55 -39.20
CA LEU A 9 24.64 2.06 -37.97
C LEU A 9 25.65 2.78 -37.07
N LEU A 10 26.86 2.22 -36.97
CA LEU A 10 27.97 2.82 -36.20
C LEU A 10 28.62 4.02 -36.90
N ARG A 11 28.60 4.06 -38.24
CA ARG A 11 29.22 5.13 -39.02
C ARG A 11 28.43 6.44 -39.00
N ASP A 12 27.10 6.35 -38.90
CA ASP A 12 26.22 7.52 -38.87
C ASP A 12 25.50 7.62 -37.51
N LYS A 13 26.20 8.22 -36.55
CA LYS A 13 25.78 8.27 -35.13
C LYS A 13 24.49 9.06 -34.93
N ASN A 14 24.28 10.18 -35.63
CA ASN A 14 23.05 10.96 -35.44
C ASN A 14 21.84 10.21 -35.98
N ARG A 15 21.97 9.52 -37.13
CA ARG A 15 20.86 8.78 -37.72
C ARG A 15 20.43 7.54 -36.93
N SER A 16 21.33 6.95 -36.15
CA SER A 16 21.07 5.73 -35.37
C SER A 16 20.84 5.98 -33.88
N LEU A 17 21.55 6.92 -33.25
CA LEU A 17 21.52 7.14 -31.80
C LEU A 17 20.18 7.74 -31.35
N TYR A 18 19.65 8.74 -32.06
CA TYR A 18 18.39 9.39 -31.66
C TYR A 18 17.20 8.40 -31.66
N PRO A 19 16.96 7.59 -32.71
CA PRO A 19 15.90 6.59 -32.67
C PRO A 19 16.08 5.56 -31.54
N ILE A 20 17.32 5.11 -31.29
CA ILE A 20 17.59 4.16 -30.21
C ILE A 20 17.24 4.75 -28.85
N ILE A 21 17.66 5.99 -28.58
CA ILE A 21 17.36 6.67 -27.31
C ILE A 21 15.85 6.86 -27.16
N VAL A 22 15.15 7.32 -28.20
CA VAL A 22 13.71 7.54 -28.14
C VAL A 22 12.95 6.24 -27.85
N VAL A 23 13.29 5.15 -28.54
CA VAL A 23 12.67 3.84 -28.29
C VAL A 23 13.03 3.32 -26.90
N ALA A 24 14.31 3.43 -26.50
CA ALA A 24 14.75 2.98 -25.18
C ALA A 24 14.05 3.74 -24.05
N LEU A 25 13.93 5.07 -24.16
CA LEU A 25 13.21 5.88 -23.18
C LEU A 25 11.72 5.56 -23.15
N GLY A 26 11.08 5.38 -24.32
CA GLY A 26 9.68 5.00 -24.40
C GLY A 26 9.40 3.66 -23.71
N VAL A 27 10.20 2.64 -24.02
CA VAL A 27 10.09 1.32 -23.40
C VAL A 27 10.41 1.39 -21.90
N TRP A 28 11.48 2.08 -21.52
CA TRP A 28 11.86 2.25 -20.11
C TRP A 28 10.75 2.89 -19.30
N LEU A 29 10.16 3.97 -19.81
CA LEU A 29 9.09 4.70 -19.14
C LEU A 29 7.88 3.79 -18.88
N VAL A 30 7.44 3.04 -19.89
CA VAL A 30 6.30 2.12 -19.76
C VAL A 30 6.60 1.03 -18.72
N VAL A 31 7.75 0.38 -18.81
CA VAL A 31 8.15 -0.69 -17.88
C VAL A 31 8.30 -0.14 -16.46
N PHE A 32 8.91 1.03 -16.30
CA PHE A 32 9.08 1.70 -15.01
C PHE A 32 7.73 1.99 -14.36
N PHE A 33 6.81 2.66 -15.06
CA PHE A 33 5.51 2.99 -14.50
C PHE A 33 4.68 1.75 -14.18
N GLN A 34 4.72 0.74 -15.04
CA GLN A 34 4.03 -0.52 -14.77
C GLN A 34 4.55 -1.15 -13.47
N ALA A 35 5.87 -1.29 -13.32
CA ALA A 35 6.47 -1.86 -12.12
C ALA A 35 6.19 -1.00 -10.87
N TYR A 36 6.28 0.32 -11.00
CA TYR A 36 6.03 1.26 -9.91
C TYR A 36 4.58 1.17 -9.42
N ILE A 37 3.59 1.21 -10.31
CA ILE A 37 2.17 1.14 -9.94
C ILE A 37 1.86 -0.21 -9.29
N THR A 38 2.36 -1.31 -9.85
CA THR A 38 2.16 -2.64 -9.26
C THR A 38 2.79 -2.75 -7.86
N GLY A 39 4.01 -2.25 -7.68
CA GLY A 39 4.68 -2.24 -6.39
C GLY A 39 3.94 -1.37 -5.36
N PHE A 40 3.54 -0.16 -5.76
CA PHE A 40 2.77 0.75 -4.92
C PHE A 40 1.44 0.16 -4.48
N MET A 41 0.69 -0.48 -5.37
CA MET A 41 -0.57 -1.12 -5.03
C MET A 41 -0.38 -2.27 -4.03
N GLY A 42 0.70 -3.06 -4.18
CA GLY A 42 1.05 -4.12 -3.23
C GLY A 42 1.33 -3.56 -1.83
N GLU A 43 2.16 -2.53 -1.74
CA GLU A 43 2.48 -1.84 -0.48
C GLU A 43 1.23 -1.22 0.16
N TRP A 44 0.35 -0.63 -0.64
CA TRP A 44 -0.87 -0.02 -0.16
C TRP A 44 -1.82 -1.05 0.49
N ILE A 45 -1.93 -2.23 -0.12
CA ILE A 45 -2.71 -3.35 0.44
C ILE A 45 -2.08 -3.86 1.75
N ASP A 46 -0.77 -4.09 1.79
CA ASP A 46 -0.09 -4.56 3.01
C ASP A 46 -0.19 -3.54 4.14
N SER A 47 -0.07 -2.25 3.82
CA SER A 47 -0.22 -1.16 4.78
C SER A 47 -1.64 -1.11 5.35
N SER A 48 -2.67 -1.15 4.50
CA SER A 48 -4.07 -1.17 4.95
C SER A 48 -4.37 -2.40 5.84
N ALA A 49 -3.86 -3.58 5.46
CA ALA A 49 -3.97 -4.78 6.28
C ALA A 49 -3.24 -4.62 7.62
N ARG A 50 -2.03 -4.04 7.63
CA ARG A 50 -1.26 -3.88 8.88
C ARG A 50 -1.90 -2.89 9.84
N PHE A 51 -2.45 -1.78 9.36
CA PHE A 51 -2.91 -0.68 10.23
C PHE A 51 -4.41 -0.69 10.51
N GLU A 52 -5.25 -1.14 9.58
CA GLU A 52 -6.69 -0.89 9.65
C GLU A 52 -7.55 -2.15 9.71
N THR A 53 -7.34 -3.08 8.78
CA THR A 53 -8.24 -4.22 8.57
C THR A 53 -7.68 -5.54 9.08
N GLY A 54 -6.39 -5.78 8.93
CA GLY A 54 -5.84 -7.12 9.01
C GLY A 54 -6.27 -7.98 7.82
N HIS A 55 -5.89 -9.26 7.86
CA HIS A 55 -6.42 -10.24 6.91
C HIS A 55 -7.91 -10.54 7.17
N VAL A 56 -8.32 -10.43 8.43
CA VAL A 56 -9.69 -10.61 8.90
C VAL A 56 -9.96 -9.57 9.99
N LYS A 57 -11.08 -8.86 9.88
CA LYS A 57 -11.55 -7.88 10.88
C LYS A 57 -12.89 -8.32 11.45
N ILE A 58 -12.99 -8.35 12.78
CA ILE A 58 -14.23 -8.62 13.50
C ILE A 58 -14.74 -7.29 14.06
N MET A 59 -15.99 -6.96 13.76
CA MET A 59 -16.65 -5.75 14.23
C MET A 59 -18.15 -5.98 14.36
N THR A 60 -18.85 -5.12 15.10
CA THR A 60 -20.32 -5.15 15.15
C THR A 60 -20.92 -4.67 13.83
N GLN A 61 -22.14 -5.10 13.52
CA GLN A 61 -22.84 -4.61 12.31
C GLN A 61 -23.01 -3.09 12.33
N ALA A 62 -23.38 -2.52 13.49
CA ALA A 62 -23.54 -1.07 13.65
C ALA A 62 -22.23 -0.30 13.43
N PHE A 63 -21.09 -0.86 13.88
CA PHE A 63 -19.77 -0.30 13.61
C PHE A 63 -19.44 -0.35 12.11
N ALA A 64 -19.78 -1.44 11.42
CA ALA A 64 -19.54 -1.58 9.98
C ALA A 64 -20.31 -0.54 9.16
N GLU A 65 -21.59 -0.33 9.47
CA GLU A 65 -22.47 0.65 8.82
C GLU A 65 -21.96 2.09 8.98
N ASN A 66 -21.34 2.40 10.12
CA ASN A 66 -20.84 3.75 10.44
C ASN A 66 -19.31 3.85 10.38
N SER A 67 -18.63 2.88 9.79
CA SER A 67 -17.15 2.76 9.81
C SER A 67 -16.42 4.02 9.35
N ASN A 68 -16.97 4.76 8.38
CA ASN A 68 -16.43 6.03 7.90
C ASN A 68 -16.29 7.12 8.98
N GLN A 69 -17.00 6.99 10.11
CA GLN A 69 -16.99 7.96 11.22
C GLN A 69 -16.09 7.52 12.38
N ASN A 70 -15.43 6.36 12.30
CA ASN A 70 -14.69 5.75 13.41
C ASN A 70 -15.50 5.74 14.73
N PRO A 71 -16.67 5.06 14.76
CA PRO A 71 -17.63 5.13 15.85
C PRO A 71 -17.14 4.30 17.06
N ASN A 72 -16.22 4.87 17.83
CA ASN A 72 -15.62 4.22 19.01
C ASN A 72 -16.64 3.89 20.11
N ASP A 73 -17.78 4.56 20.11
CA ASP A 73 -18.94 4.26 20.94
C ASP A 73 -19.61 2.92 20.60
N LEU A 74 -19.41 2.42 19.36
CA LEU A 74 -19.91 1.13 18.87
C LEU A 74 -18.85 0.01 18.93
N ALA A 75 -17.73 0.26 19.63
CA ALA A 75 -16.66 -0.72 19.78
C ALA A 75 -17.12 -1.96 20.58
N LEU A 76 -16.47 -3.10 20.32
CA LEU A 76 -16.72 -4.32 21.08
C LEU A 76 -16.23 -4.15 22.52
N LEU A 77 -17.07 -4.59 23.47
CA LEU A 77 -16.74 -4.64 24.90
C LEU A 77 -16.53 -6.11 25.31
N GLY A 78 -15.68 -6.35 26.32
CA GLY A 78 -15.43 -7.70 26.82
C GLY A 78 -14.75 -8.62 25.80
N VAL A 79 -13.80 -8.07 25.02
CA VAL A 79 -13.16 -8.76 23.89
C VAL A 79 -12.31 -9.97 24.35
N ASP A 80 -11.92 -10.03 25.62
CA ASP A 80 -11.11 -11.12 26.20
C ASP A 80 -11.71 -12.52 25.96
N GLU A 81 -13.01 -12.68 26.17
CA GLU A 81 -13.70 -13.96 25.99
C GLU A 81 -13.76 -14.33 24.50
N ILE A 82 -14.07 -13.36 23.65
CA ILE A 82 -14.13 -13.52 22.19
C ILE A 82 -12.78 -13.96 21.64
N ILE A 83 -11.68 -13.32 22.07
CA ILE A 83 -10.34 -13.67 21.62
C ILE A 83 -9.90 -15.04 22.13
N THR A 84 -10.27 -15.39 23.35
CA THR A 84 -9.99 -16.73 23.89
C THR A 84 -10.67 -17.80 23.05
N GLN A 85 -11.94 -17.59 22.68
CA GLN A 85 -12.68 -18.49 21.78
C GLN A 85 -12.02 -18.57 20.39
N LEU A 86 -11.68 -17.43 19.79
CA LEU A 86 -11.07 -17.37 18.46
C LEU A 86 -9.68 -18.01 18.40
N ARG A 87 -8.87 -17.89 19.45
CA ARG A 87 -7.56 -18.57 19.55
C ARG A 87 -7.70 -20.08 19.65
N ASN A 88 -8.78 -20.57 20.28
CA ASN A 88 -9.05 -21.99 20.37
C ASN A 88 -9.58 -22.56 19.04
N GLU A 89 -10.44 -21.81 18.34
CA GLU A 89 -11.05 -22.26 17.08
C GLU A 89 -10.10 -22.09 15.87
N TYR A 90 -9.30 -21.03 15.86
CA TYR A 90 -8.36 -20.69 14.78
C TYR A 90 -6.95 -20.47 15.35
N PRO A 91 -6.25 -21.53 15.77
CA PRO A 91 -4.93 -21.43 16.42
C PRO A 91 -3.82 -20.93 15.48
N ASP A 92 -3.98 -21.13 14.16
CA ASP A 92 -3.00 -20.68 13.16
C ASP A 92 -3.09 -19.17 12.86
N MET A 93 -4.12 -18.49 13.37
CA MET A 93 -4.32 -17.05 13.19
C MET A 93 -3.84 -16.25 14.41
N THR A 94 -3.19 -15.11 14.14
CA THR A 94 -2.80 -14.17 15.19
C THR A 94 -3.90 -13.12 15.37
N TRP A 95 -4.61 -13.22 16.50
CA TRP A 95 -5.66 -12.29 16.89
C TRP A 95 -5.11 -11.15 17.74
N VAL A 96 -5.41 -9.91 17.35
CA VAL A 96 -4.92 -8.68 18.00
C VAL A 96 -6.09 -7.72 18.21
N GLU A 97 -6.19 -7.18 19.42
CA GLU A 97 -7.14 -6.13 19.78
C GLU A 97 -6.63 -4.78 19.26
N ARG A 98 -7.50 -4.04 18.57
CA ARG A 98 -7.17 -2.72 18.03
C ARG A 98 -8.36 -1.78 18.22
N ILE A 99 -8.07 -0.57 18.69
CA ILE A 99 -9.00 0.55 18.74
C ILE A 99 -8.43 1.70 17.92
N HIS A 100 -9.25 2.28 17.04
CA HIS A 100 -8.83 3.38 16.18
C HIS A 100 -9.39 4.69 16.72
N PHE A 101 -8.53 5.59 17.17
CA PHE A 101 -8.95 6.89 17.69
C PHE A 101 -8.06 7.99 17.12
N GLY A 102 -8.68 9.15 16.87
CA GLY A 102 -7.97 10.38 16.56
C GLY A 102 -7.84 11.23 17.81
N GLY A 103 -6.67 11.83 18.02
CA GLY A 103 -6.46 12.85 19.03
C GLY A 103 -5.89 14.10 18.38
N LEU A 104 -6.36 15.27 18.79
CA LEU A 104 -5.65 16.51 18.51
C LEU A 104 -4.61 16.69 19.61
N PHE A 105 -3.35 16.80 19.20
CA PHE A 105 -2.26 17.13 20.11
C PHE A 105 -1.95 18.61 19.92
N ASP A 106 -2.32 19.41 20.91
CA ASP A 106 -2.01 20.83 20.94
C ASP A 106 -0.70 21.03 21.72
N VAL A 107 0.29 21.64 21.09
CA VAL A 107 1.61 21.87 21.71
C VAL A 107 1.75 23.34 22.00
N PRO A 108 1.68 23.75 23.27
CA PRO A 108 1.73 25.16 23.61
C PRO A 108 3.10 25.73 23.26
N ASP A 109 3.09 26.93 22.70
CA ASP A 109 4.26 27.73 22.45
C ASP A 109 4.82 28.32 23.77
N LYS A 110 5.81 29.21 23.66
CA LYS A 110 6.43 29.85 24.84
C LYS A 110 5.46 30.74 25.64
N SER A 111 4.31 31.07 25.06
CA SER A 111 3.24 31.89 25.60
C SER A 111 2.17 31.04 26.31
N GLY A 112 2.20 29.72 26.13
CA GLY A 112 1.19 28.80 26.67
C GLY A 112 -0.06 28.66 25.80
N GLU A 113 -0.04 29.17 24.56
CA GLU A 113 -1.02 28.87 23.51
C GLU A 113 -0.46 27.86 22.52
#